data_AF-A0A834FE23-F1
#
_entry.id   AF-A0A834FE23-F1
#
_cell.length_a   1.000
_cell.length_b   1.000
_cell.length_c   1.000
_cell.angle_alpha   90.00
_cell.angle_beta   90.00
_cell.angle_gamma   90.00
#
_symmetry.space_group_name_H-M   'P 1'
#
loop_
_entity.id
_entity.type
_entity.pdbx_description
1 polymer ?
#
loop_
_entity_poly.entity_id
_entity_poly.type
_entity_poly.pdbx_seq_one_letter_code
_entity_poly.pdbx_strand_id
1 'polypeptide(L)'
;MAISLWRDIAVMVDLNPGDVISLTHMKMERSPYGLQMKSTGYTTIQKEEKVYETATVIGVKKGSSPGWLKVLLASGEDVKIKEEMWEPYRDGFKKNKLQLKLKMQGKVVTEICSTSEQ
;
A
#
# COMPACT_ATOMS: atom_id res chain seq x y z
N MET A 1 15.26 0.12 14.86
CA MET A 1 14.95 -1.31 14.96
C MET A 1 15.16 -1.92 13.59
N ALA A 2 15.98 -2.96 13.46
CA ALA A 2 16.27 -3.59 12.18
C ALA A 2 15.63 -4.98 12.11
N ILE A 3 15.11 -5.34 10.94
CA ILE A 3 14.47 -6.63 10.65
C ILE A 3 15.34 -7.35 9.63
N SER A 4 15.65 -8.61 9.88
CA SER A 4 16.42 -9.45 8.95
C SER A 4 15.65 -10.72 8.63
N LEU A 5 15.32 -10.87 7.35
CA LEU A 5 14.71 -12.07 6.78
C LEU A 5 15.81 -12.89 6.10
N TRP A 6 15.84 -14.20 6.33
CA TRP A 6 16.88 -15.09 5.81
C TRP A 6 16.29 -16.24 5.00
N ARG A 7 17.05 -16.68 3.99
CA ARG A 7 16.78 -17.88 3.16
C ARG A 7 15.35 -17.84 2.59
N ASP A 8 14.63 -18.95 2.74
CA ASP A 8 13.31 -19.17 2.16
C ASP A 8 12.29 -18.10 2.60
N ILE A 9 12.36 -17.63 3.85
CA ILE A 9 11.47 -16.58 4.36
C ILE A 9 11.63 -15.26 3.60
N ALA A 10 12.83 -14.95 3.13
CA ALA A 10 13.09 -13.71 2.38
C ALA A 10 12.52 -13.72 0.96
N VAL A 11 12.32 -14.91 0.38
CA VAL A 11 11.81 -15.08 -1.00
C VAL A 11 10.37 -15.58 -1.06
N MET A 12 9.77 -15.97 0.08
CA MET A 12 8.38 -16.43 0.15
C MET A 12 7.36 -15.36 -0.26
N VAL A 13 7.70 -14.08 -0.10
CA VAL A 13 6.80 -12.96 -0.38
C VAL A 13 7.57 -11.84 -1.07
N ASP A 14 7.10 -11.38 -2.23
CA ASP A 14 7.65 -10.20 -2.90
C ASP A 14 7.33 -8.94 -2.11
N LEU A 15 8.28 -8.42 -1.32
CA LEU A 15 8.08 -7.21 -0.52
C LEU A 15 8.48 -5.97 -1.32
N ASN A 16 7.52 -5.07 -1.56
CA ASN A 16 7.79 -3.80 -2.22
C ASN A 16 7.81 -2.62 -1.22
N PRO A 17 8.60 -1.57 -1.48
CA PRO A 17 8.57 -0.37 -0.65
C PRO A 17 7.17 0.25 -0.59
N GLY A 18 6.60 0.33 0.62
CA GLY A 18 5.26 0.87 0.86
C GLY A 18 4.19 -0.18 1.18
N ASP A 19 4.53 -1.47 1.06
CA ASP A 19 3.71 -2.56 1.57
C ASP A 19 3.56 -2.44 3.09
N VAL A 20 2.36 -2.72 3.58
CA VAL A 20 2.11 -2.91 5.01
C VAL A 20 2.02 -4.40 5.25
N ILE A 21 2.88 -4.90 6.14
CA ILE A 21 3.01 -6.33 6.42
C ILE A 21 2.92 -6.59 7.92
N SER A 22 2.31 -7.72 8.26
CA SER A 22 2.33 -8.30 9.59
C SER A 22 3.33 -9.45 9.63
N LEU A 23 4.26 -9.39 10.58
CA LEU A 23 5.31 -10.39 10.79
C LEU A 23 5.09 -11.05 12.15
N THR A 24 4.98 -12.39 12.16
CA THR A 24 4.78 -13.16 13.40
C THR A 24 5.90 -14.17 13.61
N HIS A 25 6.07 -14.64 14.86
CA HIS A 25 7.08 -15.63 15.24
C HIS A 25 8.52 -15.21 14.87
N MET A 26 8.83 -13.93 15.12
CA MET A 26 10.17 -13.38 14.97
C MET A 26 10.96 -13.50 16.27
N LYS A 27 12.27 -13.76 16.16
CA LYS A 27 13.17 -13.76 17.33
C LYS A 27 13.77 -12.38 17.50
N MET A 28 13.65 -11.82 18.71
CA MET A 28 14.26 -10.54 19.08
C MET A 28 15.61 -10.76 19.75
N GLU A 29 16.65 -10.08 19.27
CA GLU A 29 18.00 -10.13 19.83
C GLU A 29 18.55 -8.71 20.02
N ARG A 30 19.31 -8.51 21.11
CA ARG A 30 20.07 -7.27 21.31
C ARG A 30 21.42 -7.41 20.63
N SER A 31 21.74 -6.44 19.77
CA SER A 31 23.05 -6.31 19.12
C SER A 31 23.75 -5.03 19.59
N PRO A 32 25.07 -4.87 19.35
CA PRO A 32 25.77 -3.61 19.58
C PRO A 32 25.15 -2.41 18.84
N TYR A 33 24.41 -2.66 17.76
CA TYR A 33 23.71 -1.64 16.96
C TYR A 33 22.24 -1.44 17.40
N GLY A 34 21.87 -1.97 18.57
CA GLY A 34 20.53 -1.91 19.11
C GLY A 34 19.70 -3.17 18.85
N LEU A 35 18.39 -3.02 18.97
CA LEU A 35 17.43 -4.11 18.93
C LEU A 35 17.19 -4.60 17.48
N GLN A 36 17.38 -5.90 17.26
CA GLN A 36 17.21 -6.55 15.97
C GLN A 36 16.17 -7.68 16.06
N MET A 37 15.40 -7.85 14.99
CA MET A 37 14.47 -8.97 14.82
C MET A 37 14.92 -9.85 13.66
N LYS A 38 15.02 -11.16 13.91
CA LYS A 38 15.45 -12.15 12.91
C LYS A 38 14.31 -13.13 12.64
N SER A 39 14.15 -13.51 11.37
CA SER A 39 13.24 -14.58 10.98
C SER A 39 13.67 -15.92 11.61
N THR A 40 12.69 -16.74 11.94
CA THR A 40 12.84 -18.14 12.37
C THR A 40 12.19 -19.06 11.32
N GLY A 41 12.35 -20.38 11.47
CA GLY A 41 11.66 -21.35 10.60
C GLY A 41 10.12 -21.32 10.71
N TYR A 42 9.58 -20.61 11.71
CA TYR A 42 8.13 -20.46 11.92
C TYR A 42 7.63 -19.06 11.56
N THR A 43 8.49 -18.17 11.07
CA THR A 43 8.09 -16.81 10.72
C THR A 43 7.07 -16.82 9.59
N THR A 44 5.95 -16.15 9.83
CA THR A 44 4.89 -15.98 8.83
C THR A 44 4.80 -14.50 8.46
N ILE A 45 4.74 -14.24 7.15
CA ILE A 45 4.60 -12.90 6.57
C ILE A 45 3.20 -12.81 5.96
N GLN A 46 2.40 -11.84 6.41
CA GLN A 46 1.09 -11.55 5.83
C GLN A 46 1.11 -10.13 5.29
N LYS A 47 0.76 -9.96 4.00
CA LYS A 47 0.52 -8.63 3.44
C LYS A 47 -0.87 -8.17 3.85
N GLU A 48 -0.95 -6.96 4.39
CA GLU A 48 -2.23 -6.33 4.66
C GLU A 48 -2.78 -5.73 3.36
N GLU A 49 -3.83 -6.37 2.84
CA GLU A 49 -4.69 -5.76 1.83
C GLU A 49 -5.75 -4.93 2.54
N LYS A 50 -5.79 -3.63 2.24
CA LYS A 50 -6.89 -2.76 2.64
C LYS A 50 -7.82 -2.60 1.46
N VAL A 51 -9.07 -3.00 1.64
CA VAL A 51 -10.12 -2.79 0.65
C VAL A 51 -10.99 -1.62 1.15
N TYR A 52 -11.01 -0.53 0.40
CA TYR A 52 -11.98 0.54 0.61
C TYR A 52 -13.18 0.26 -0.29
N GLU A 53 -14.28 -0.19 0.31
CA GLU A 53 -15.53 -0.43 -0.42
C GLU A 53 -16.06 0.84 -1.07
N THR A 54 -15.85 2.01 -0.45
CA THR A 54 -16.17 3.32 -1.02
C THR A 54 -15.16 4.35 -0.54
N ALA A 55 -14.28 4.82 -1.43
CA ALA A 55 -13.32 5.88 -1.17
C ALA A 55 -13.70 7.12 -1.97
N THR A 56 -13.88 8.26 -1.27
CA THR A 56 -14.09 9.55 -1.92
C THR A 56 -12.75 10.22 -2.16
N VAL A 57 -12.41 10.45 -3.43
CA VAL A 57 -11.21 11.20 -3.82
C VAL A 57 -11.50 12.69 -3.74
N ILE A 58 -10.66 13.44 -3.03
CA ILE A 58 -10.81 14.90 -2.85
C ILE A 58 -9.68 15.71 -3.47
N GLY A 59 -8.57 15.08 -3.85
CA GLY A 59 -7.47 15.75 -4.51
C GLY A 59 -6.50 14.78 -5.15
N VAL A 60 -5.86 15.21 -6.25
CA VAL A 60 -4.80 14.46 -6.91
C VAL A 60 -3.64 15.40 -7.20
N LYS A 61 -2.43 14.98 -6.83
CA LYS A 61 -1.17 15.71 -7.07
C LYS A 61 -0.18 14.78 -7.76
N LYS A 62 0.75 15.36 -8.52
CA LYS A 62 1.88 14.59 -9.06
C LYS A 62 2.73 14.07 -7.89
N GLY A 63 3.04 12.78 -7.91
CA GLY A 63 3.94 12.16 -6.96
C GLY A 63 5.39 12.57 -7.22
N SER A 64 6.27 12.28 -6.25
CA SER A 64 7.71 12.52 -6.40
C SER A 64 8.39 11.58 -7.40
N SER A 65 7.71 10.50 -7.81
CA SER A 65 8.22 9.50 -8.75
C SER A 65 7.51 9.64 -10.10
N PRO A 66 8.23 9.55 -11.24
CA PRO A 66 7.61 9.59 -12.57
C PRO A 66 6.58 8.47 -12.73
N GLY A 67 5.42 8.78 -13.32
CA GLY A 67 4.33 7.81 -13.54
C GLY A 67 3.49 7.48 -12.29
N TRP A 68 3.75 8.13 -11.16
CA TRP A 68 2.98 7.96 -9.92
C TRP A 68 2.28 9.25 -9.51
N LEU A 69 1.01 9.13 -9.16
CA LEU A 69 0.19 10.19 -8.61
C LEU A 69 -0.06 9.95 -7.12
N LYS A 70 -0.21 11.04 -6.39
CA LYS A 70 -0.60 11.04 -4.98
C LYS A 70 -2.05 11.51 -4.88
N VAL A 71 -2.91 10.62 -4.42
CA VAL A 71 -4.36 10.83 -4.29
C VAL A 71 -4.67 11.05 -2.81
N LEU A 72 -5.39 12.13 -2.52
CA LEU A 72 -5.89 12.44 -1.20
C LEU A 72 -7.34 11.96 -1.10
N LEU A 73 -7.58 11.07 -0.15
CA LEU A 73 -8.91 10.55 0.18
C LEU A 73 -9.60 11.46 1.20
N ALA A 74 -10.94 11.46 1.20
CA ALA A 74 -11.74 12.19 2.19
C ALA A 74 -11.51 11.70 3.63
N SER A 75 -10.98 10.49 3.82
CA SER A 75 -10.52 9.99 5.11
C SER A 75 -9.32 10.76 5.67
N GLY A 76 -8.71 11.65 4.87
CA GLY A 76 -7.47 12.35 5.21
C GLY A 76 -6.20 11.57 4.87
N GLU A 77 -6.33 10.37 4.30
CA GLU A 77 -5.20 9.53 3.91
C GLU A 77 -4.68 9.88 2.51
N ASP A 78 -3.36 9.85 2.39
CA ASP A 78 -2.62 10.01 1.15
C ASP A 78 -2.23 8.64 0.59
N VAL A 79 -2.65 8.35 -0.63
CA VAL A 79 -2.40 7.08 -1.32
C VAL A 79 -1.68 7.30 -2.65
N LYS A 80 -0.90 6.32 -3.10
CA LYS A 80 -0.19 6.36 -4.37
C LYS A 80 -0.94 5.53 -5.41
N ILE A 81 -1.09 6.07 -6.61
CA ILE A 81 -1.70 5.38 -7.75
C ILE A 81 -0.84 5.59 -8.99
N LYS A 82 -0.82 4.62 -9.91
CA LYS A 82 -0.17 4.81 -11.20
C LYS A 82 -0.98 5.79 -12.05
N GLU A 83 -0.29 6.64 -12.81
CA GLU A 83 -0.93 7.63 -13.68
C GLU A 83 -1.86 6.97 -14.71
N GLU A 84 -1.40 5.87 -15.32
CA GLU A 84 -2.17 5.04 -16.27
C GLU A 84 -3.49 4.52 -15.68
N MET A 85 -3.51 4.15 -14.39
CA MET A 85 -4.75 3.68 -13.73
C MET A 85 -5.72 4.81 -13.44
N TRP A 86 -5.20 6.04 -13.28
CA TRP A 86 -6.00 7.22 -12.96
C TRP A 86 -6.56 7.92 -14.20
N GLU A 87 -5.88 7.83 -15.35
CA GLU A 87 -6.27 8.48 -16.61
C GLU A 87 -7.76 8.32 -16.97
N PRO A 88 -8.38 7.12 -16.89
CA PRO A 88 -9.79 6.94 -17.24
C PRO A 88 -10.77 7.74 -16.36
N TYR A 89 -10.37 8.09 -15.14
CA TYR A 89 -11.21 8.74 -14.13
C TYR A 89 -10.98 10.25 -14.03
N ARG A 90 -9.98 10.76 -14.77
CA ARG A 90 -9.52 12.16 -14.70
C ARG A 90 -10.62 13.16 -15.04
N ASP A 91 -11.47 12.85 -16.02
CA ASP A 91 -12.54 13.77 -16.45
C ASP A 91 -13.78 13.71 -15.56
N GLY A 92 -14.03 12.58 -14.88
CA GLY A 92 -15.08 12.46 -13.85
C GLY A 92 -14.76 13.29 -12.61
N PHE A 93 -13.49 13.31 -12.19
CA PHE A 93 -13.03 14.11 -11.05
C PHE A 93 -13.18 15.63 -11.26
N LYS A 94 -13.12 16.13 -12.50
CA LYS A 94 -13.32 17.56 -12.78
C LYS A 94 -14.75 18.04 -12.52
N LYS A 95 -15.73 17.13 -12.53
CA LYS A 95 -17.15 17.46 -12.42
C LYS A 95 -17.65 17.45 -10.98
N ASN A 96 -17.12 16.59 -10.11
CA ASN A 96 -17.34 16.62 -8.65
C ASN A 96 -16.41 15.61 -7.93
N LYS A 97 -16.50 15.53 -6.59
CA LYS A 97 -15.89 14.46 -5.77
C LYS A 97 -16.21 13.08 -6.35
N LEU A 98 -15.18 12.31 -6.68
CA LEU A 98 -15.32 10.99 -7.29
C LEU A 98 -15.33 9.91 -6.20
N GLN A 99 -16.34 9.03 -6.22
CA GLN A 99 -16.39 7.85 -5.36
C GLN A 99 -15.90 6.63 -6.15
N LEU A 100 -14.90 5.93 -5.61
CA LEU A 100 -14.31 4.75 -6.22
C LEU A 100 -14.20 3.63 -5.19
N LYS A 101 -14.36 2.38 -5.61
CA LYS A 101 -13.92 1.25 -4.78
C LYS A 101 -12.43 1.03 -5.06
N LEU A 102 -11.61 1.12 -4.01
CA LEU A 102 -10.16 1.02 -4.14
C LEU A 102 -9.67 -0.22 -3.41
N LYS A 103 -8.93 -1.06 -4.11
CA LYS A 103 -8.12 -2.11 -3.49
C LYS A 103 -6.71 -1.57 -3.31
N MET A 104 -6.19 -1.68 -2.09
CA MET A 104 -4.88 -1.17 -1.73
C MET A 104 -4.02 -2.24 -1.07
N GLN A 105 -2.74 -2.24 -1.43
CA GLN A 105 -1.69 -2.91 -0.67
C GLN A 105 -0.84 -1.82 -0.01
N GLY A 106 -0.91 -1.73 1.32
CA GLY A 106 -0.30 -0.64 2.07
C GLY A 106 -0.82 0.74 1.66
N LYS A 107 0.06 1.61 1.15
CA LYS A 107 -0.31 2.96 0.64
C LYS A 107 -0.45 3.03 -0.88
N VAL A 108 -0.42 1.90 -1.57
CA VAL A 108 -0.48 1.84 -3.03
C VAL A 108 -1.82 1.27 -3.45
N VAL A 109 -2.52 1.96 -4.35
CA VAL A 109 -3.71 1.47 -5.02
C VAL A 109 -3.28 0.44 -6.05
N THR A 110 -3.76 -0.79 -5.87
CA THR A 110 -3.47 -1.91 -6.77
C THR A 110 -4.58 -2.11 -7.79
N GLU A 111 -5.83 -1.89 -7.41
CA GLU A 111 -7.00 -1.99 -8.31
C GLU A 111 -8.02 -0.88 -8.01
N ILE A 112 -8.65 -0.37 -9.07
CA ILE A 112 -9.82 0.50 -9.00
C ILE A 112 -11.00 -0.30 -9.53
N CYS A 113 -11.92 -0.71 -8.66
CA CYS A 113 -13.18 -1.28 -9.09
C CYS A 113 -14.16 -0.11 -9.26
N SER A 114 -14.46 0.27 -10.51
CA SER A 114 -15.46 1.28 -10.80
C SER A 114 -16.79 0.85 -10.18
N THR A 115 -17.37 1.70 -9.35
CA THR A 115 -18.79 1.56 -9.03
C THR A 115 -19.52 2.17 -10.20
N SER A 116 -20.15 1.33 -11.02
CA SER A 116 -21.19 1.76 -11.94
C SER A 116 -22.22 2.54 -11.13
N GLU A 117 -22.35 3.83 -11.41
CA GLU A 117 -23.41 4.68 -10.89
C GLU A 117 -24.78 4.05 -11.20
N GLN A 118 -25.64 4.01 -10.19
CA GLN A 118 -27.05 4.32 -10.35
C GLN A 118 -27.38 5.45 -9.40
#